data_AF-A0A4Y4X9P8-F1
#
_entry.id   AF-A0A4Y4X9P8-F1
#
_cell.length_a   1.000
_cell.length_b   1.000
_cell.length_c   1.000
_cell.angle_alpha   90.00
_cell.angle_beta   90.00
_cell.angle_gamma   90.00
#
_symmetry.space_group_name_H-M   'P 1'
#
loop_
_entity.id
_entity.type
_entity.pdbx_description
1 polymer ?
#
loop_
_entity_poly.entity_id
_entity_poly.type
_entity_poly.pdbx_seq_one_letter_code
_entity_poly.pdbx_strand_id
1 'polypeptide(L)' 'DKTPIPTKHERVLILNADMPLITKDALTPLLESKNNAIGLLHLADPKGYGRVVLENHQVKKIVEEKDAND' A
#
# COMPACT_ATOMS: atom_id res chain seq x y z
N ASP A 1 -14.11 11.31 -11.17
CA ASP A 1 -13.08 11.27 -12.20
C ASP A 1 -11.95 10.38 -11.69
N LYS A 2 -11.52 9.36 -12.44
CA LYS A 2 -10.49 8.39 -12.00
C LYS A 2 -9.15 8.62 -12.69
N THR A 3 -8.92 9.85 -13.14
CA THR A 3 -7.69 10.24 -13.84
C THR A 3 -6.51 10.28 -12.86
N PRO A 4 -5.39 9.60 -13.13
CA PRO A 4 -4.19 9.67 -12.31
C PRO A 4 -3.65 11.10 -12.20
N ILE A 5 -3.09 11.45 -11.04
CA ILE A 5 -2.46 12.75 -10.82
C ILE A 5 -1.17 12.81 -11.67
N PRO A 6 -0.94 13.87 -12.46
CA PRO A 6 0.30 14.04 -13.20
C PRO A 6 1.46 14.23 -12.21
N THR A 7 2.57 13.54 -12.47
CA THR A 7 3.76 13.59 -11.61
C THR A 7 4.98 13.97 -12.45
N LYS A 8 5.97 14.59 -11.80
CA LYS A 8 7.21 15.05 -12.46
C LYS A 8 8.09 13.90 -12.94
N HIS A 9 7.96 12.73 -12.33
CA HIS A 9 8.83 11.58 -12.54
C HIS A 9 8.00 10.36 -12.91
N GLU A 10 8.55 9.48 -13.74
CA GLU A 10 7.87 8.25 -14.18
C GLU A 10 7.58 7.29 -13.02
N ARG A 11 8.46 7.29 -12.00
CA ARG A 11 8.31 6.49 -10.79
C ARG A 11 8.17 7.40 -9.59
N VAL A 12 7.15 7.13 -8.76
CA VAL A 12 6.87 7.89 -7.54
C VAL A 12 6.73 6.90 -6.39
N LEU A 13 7.41 7.19 -5.27
CA LEU A 13 7.22 6.52 -4.00
C LEU A 13 6.33 7.41 -3.12
N ILE A 14 5.22 6.86 -2.64
CA ILE A 14 4.30 7.55 -1.73
C ILE A 14 4.60 7.08 -0.31
N LEU A 15 4.84 8.02 0.60
CA LEU A 15 5.13 7.76 2.01
C LEU A 15 4.11 8.45 2.90
N ASN A 16 3.82 7.84 4.04
CA ASN A 16 3.00 8.44 5.08
C ASN A 16 3.88 9.29 6.00
N ALA A 17 3.56 10.58 6.14
CA ALA A 17 4.36 11.52 6.93
C ALA A 17 4.29 11.27 8.44
N ASP A 18 3.26 10.55 8.91
CA ASP A 18 3.05 10.17 10.30
C ASP A 18 3.72 8.85 10.69
N MET A 19 4.49 8.23 9.77
CA MET A 19 5.28 7.00 10.01
C MET A 19 6.79 7.32 10.08
N PRO A 20 7.27 8.02 11.13
CA PRO A 20 8.64 8.56 11.18
C PRO A 20 9.73 7.50 11.27
N LEU A 21 9.39 6.27 11.67
CA LEU A 21 10.35 5.17 11.86
C LEU A 21 10.48 4.26 10.64
N ILE A 22 9.94 4.67 9.48
CA ILE A 22 10.11 3.91 8.24
C ILE A 22 11.61 3.76 7.91
N THR A 23 12.03 2.53 7.59
CA THR A 23 13.44 2.22 7.35
C THR A 23 13.73 2.09 5.86
N LYS A 24 15.00 2.30 5.49
CA LYS A 24 15.47 2.05 4.13
C LYS A 24 15.16 0.62 3.68
N ASP A 25 15.42 -0.36 4.54
CA ASP A 25 15.24 -1.78 4.22
C ASP A 25 13.77 -2.13 3.96
N ALA A 26 12.83 -1.49 4.66
CA ALA A 26 11.40 -1.65 4.38
C ALA A 26 11.00 -1.05 3.02
N LEU A 27 11.71 -0.03 2.54
CA LEU A 27 11.43 0.65 1.27
C LEU A 27 12.14 0.01 0.07
N THR A 28 13.29 -0.64 0.26
CA THR A 28 14.07 -1.26 -0.82
C THR A 28 13.24 -2.17 -1.74
N PRO A 29 12.40 -3.11 -1.23
CA PRO A 29 11.57 -3.95 -2.09
C PRO A 29 10.59 -3.16 -2.98
N LEU A 30 10.06 -2.04 -2.49
CA LEU A 30 9.17 -1.16 -3.25
C LEU A 30 9.93 -0.46 -4.39
N LEU A 31 11.18 -0.07 -4.14
CA LEU A 31 12.05 0.58 -5.13
C LEU A 31 12.56 -0.39 -6.21
N GLU A 32 12.79 -1.65 -5.85
CA GLU A 32 13.27 -2.69 -6.76
C GLU A 32 12.16 -3.33 -7.60
N SER A 33 10.90 -3.17 -7.19
CA SER A 33 9.75 -3.65 -7.97
C SER A 33 9.72 -3.01 -9.36
N LYS A 34 9.59 -3.85 -10.39
CA LYS A 34 9.44 -3.42 -11.80
C LYS A 34 8.03 -2.90 -12.12
N ASN A 35 7.05 -3.26 -11.29
CA ASN A 35 5.64 -2.88 -11.43
C ASN A 35 5.20 -2.03 -10.22
N ASN A 36 3.96 -1.57 -10.26
CA ASN A 36 3.31 -0.96 -9.09
C ASN A 36 3.35 -1.96 -7.92
N ALA A 37 3.81 -1.48 -6.77
CA ALA A 37 3.90 -2.26 -5.54
C ALA A 37 3.31 -1.47 -4.37
N ILE A 38 2.83 -2.19 -3.37
CA ILE A 38 2.27 -1.65 -2.14
C ILE A 38 2.88 -2.38 -0.94
N GLY A 39 3.18 -1.65 0.12
CA GLY A 39 3.58 -2.25 1.40
C GLY A 39 2.38 -2.82 2.12
N LEU A 40 2.50 -4.04 2.63
CA LEU A 40 1.46 -4.71 3.43
C LEU A 40 1.95 -4.87 4.87
N LEU A 41 1.05 -4.59 5.81
CA LEU A 41 1.29 -4.81 7.24
C LEU A 41 0.47 -6.03 7.67
N HIS A 42 1.14 -7.03 8.22
CA HIS A 42 0.48 -8.17 8.86
C HIS A 42 0.41 -7.89 10.35
N LEU A 43 -0.81 -7.65 10.84
CA LEU A 43 -1.10 -7.30 12.22
C LEU A 43 -1.93 -8.41 12.87
N ALA A 44 -1.69 -8.68 14.16
CA ALA A 44 -2.51 -9.60 14.92
C ALA A 44 -3.92 -9.03 15.18
N ASP A 45 -4.00 -7.72 15.44
CA ASP A 45 -5.25 -6.97 15.52
C ASP A 45 -5.28 -5.92 14.40
N PRO A 46 -6.13 -6.09 13.38
CA PRO A 46 -6.22 -5.18 12.24
C PRO A 46 -7.29 -4.08 12.41
N LYS A 47 -7.82 -3.87 13.62
CA LYS A 47 -8.79 -2.79 13.92
C LYS A 47 -8.21 -1.41 13.56
N GLY A 48 -9.02 -0.54 12.94
CA GLY A 48 -8.62 0.78 12.46
C GLY A 48 -7.98 0.79 11.06
N TYR A 49 -7.69 -0.37 10.48
CA TYR A 49 -7.06 -0.49 9.16
C TYR A 49 -8.02 -1.07 8.11
N GLY A 50 -7.78 -0.76 6.84
CA GLY A 50 -8.42 -1.48 5.73
C GLY A 50 -7.93 -2.93 5.59
N ARG A 51 -8.68 -3.77 4.88
CA ARG A 51 -8.31 -5.15 4.54
C ARG A 51 -7.85 -5.23 3.09
N VAL A 52 -6.72 -5.91 2.88
CA VAL A 52 -6.21 -6.17 1.52
C VAL A 52 -6.72 -7.52 1.04
N VAL A 53 -7.46 -7.50 -0.07
CA VAL A 53 -7.95 -8.72 -0.72
C VAL A 53 -6.92 -9.19 -1.73
N LEU A 54 -6.41 -10.41 -1.53
CA LEU A 54 -5.45 -11.05 -2.41
C LEU A 54 -6.14 -12.13 -3.25
N GLU A 55 -5.80 -12.20 -4.53
CA GLU A 55 -6.21 -13.26 -5.45
C GLU A 55 -4.97 -13.72 -6.22
N ASN A 56 -4.63 -15.02 -6.17
CA ASN A 56 -3.42 -15.57 -6.80
C ASN A 56 -2.12 -14.82 -6.43
N HIS A 57 -1.97 -14.45 -5.15
CA HIS A 57 -0.85 -13.65 -4.64
C HIS A 57 -0.73 -12.23 -5.23
N GLN A 58 -1.80 -11.70 -5.82
CA GLN A 58 -1.86 -10.32 -6.31
C GLN A 58 -2.92 -9.51 -5.57
N VAL A 59 -2.63 -8.23 -5.35
CA VAL A 59 -3.57 -7.30 -4.71
C VAL A 59 -4.73 -7.02 -5.66
N LYS A 60 -5.94 -7.38 -5.24
CA LYS A 60 -7.16 -7.13 -6.01
C LYS A 60 -7.82 -5.80 -5.66
N LYS A 61 -7.94 -5.53 -4.35
CA LYS A 61 -8.53 -4.32 -3.80
C LYS A 61 -8.15 -4.15 -2.33
N ILE A 62 -8.35 -2.93 -1.84
CA ILE A 62 -8.34 -2.58 -0.42
C ILE A 62 -9.77 -2.20 -0.05
N VAL A 63 -10.26 -2.75 1.06
CA VAL A 63 -11.59 -2.47 1.60
C VAL A 63 -11.41 -1.71 2.90
N GLU A 64 -12.00 -0.52 3.02
CA GLU A 64 -11.98 0.26 4.27
C GLU A 64 -12.65 -0.50 5.41
N GLU A 65 -12.19 -0.32 6.65
CA GLU A 65 -12.72 -1.07 7.81
C GLU A 65 -14.25 -1.01 7.92
N LYS A 66 -14.82 0.19 7.71
CA LYS A 66 -16.26 0.43 7.78
C LYS A 66 -17.09 -0.39 6.76
N ASP A 67 -16.46 -0.79 5.65
CA ASP A 67 -17.07 -1.54 4.55
C ASP A 67 -16.57 -3.00 4.53
N ALA A 68 -15.70 -3.37 5.46
CA ALA A 68 -15.20 -4.72 5.65
C ALA A 68 -16.19 -5.49 6.53
N ASN A 69 -17.17 -6.11 5.87
CA ASN A 69 -18.16 -6.94 6.53
C ASN A 69 -17.56 -8.35 6.69
N ASP A 70 -16.82 -8.54 7.78
CA ASP A 70 -16.09 -9.77 8.18
C ASP A 70 -15.04 -10.28 7.17
#